data_AF-A0A523S804-F1
#
_entry.id   AF-A0A523S804-F1
#
_cell.length_a   1.000
_cell.length_b   1.000
_cell.length_c   1.000
_cell.angle_alpha   90.00
_cell.angle_beta   90.00
_cell.angle_gamma   90.00
#
_symmetry.space_group_name_H-M   'P 1'
#
loop_
_entity.id
_entity.type
_entity.pdbx_description
1 polymer ?
#
loop_
_entity_poly.entity_id
_entity_poly.type
_entity_poly.pdbx_seq_one_letter_code
_entity_poly.pdbx_strand_id
1 'polypeptide(L)' 'MLSTGEAARMLGLHVNTVRRWDNWGILYSRRVGPRGDRRFRKDEIEERMRMMQSRLSPGNEERN' A
#
# COMPACT_ATOMS: atom_id res chain seq x y z
N MET A 1 -1.68 -7.59 -11.62
CA MET A 1 -2.31 -6.50 -10.82
C MET A 1 -2.87 -7.10 -9.55
N LEU A 2 -2.63 -6.47 -8.40
CA LEU A 2 -3.04 -6.94 -7.08
C LEU A 2 -4.49 -6.55 -6.78
N SER A 3 -5.23 -7.44 -6.13
CA SER A 3 -6.49 -7.10 -5.49
C SER A 3 -6.27 -6.27 -4.21
N THR A 4 -7.34 -5.65 -3.71
CA THR A 4 -7.29 -4.92 -2.42
C THR A 4 -6.83 -5.83 -1.27
N GLY A 5 -7.20 -7.12 -1.29
CA GLY A 5 -6.81 -8.08 -0.26
C GLY A 5 -5.33 -8.44 -0.31
N GLU A 6 -4.77 -8.60 -1.52
CA GLU A 6 -3.33 -8.86 -1.68
C GLU A 6 -2.49 -7.64 -1.28
N ALA A 7 -2.89 -6.44 -1.69
CA ALA A 7 -2.24 -5.20 -1.28
C ALA A 7 -2.26 -5.03 0.25
N ALA A 8 -3.38 -5.36 0.89
CA ALA A 8 -3.51 -5.32 2.35
C ALA A 8 -2.54 -6.28 3.05
N ARG A 9 -2.43 -7.52 2.56
CA ARG A 9 -1.47 -8.50 3.10
C ARG A 9 -0.02 -8.04 2.95
N MET A 10 0.34 -7.45 1.80
CA MET A 10 1.70 -6.94 1.57
C MET A 10 2.06 -5.77 2.49
N LEU A 11 1.11 -4.88 2.74
CA LEU A 11 1.31 -3.72 3.63
C LEU A 11 1.16 -4.06 5.11
N GLY A 12 0.72 -5.28 5.46
CA GLY A 12 0.36 -5.63 6.84
C GLY A 12 -0.85 -4.84 7.38
N LEU A 13 -1.72 -4.37 6.49
CA LEU A 13 -2.89 -3.54 6.84
C LEU A 13 -4.19 -4.34 6.69
N HIS A 14 -5.24 -3.85 7.33
CA HIS A 14 -6.59 -4.36 7.07
C HIS A 14 -7.10 -3.88 5.69
N VAL A 15 -7.90 -4.71 5.00
CA VAL A 15 -8.44 -4.41 3.66
C VAL A 15 -9.22 -3.09 3.63
N ASN A 16 -9.96 -2.77 4.70
CA ASN A 16 -10.68 -1.51 4.81
C ASN A 16 -9.73 -0.29 4.90
N THR A 17 -8.54 -0.44 5.47
CA THR A 17 -7.54 0.62 5.51
C THR A 17 -7.02 0.91 4.11
N VAL A 18 -6.73 -0.12 3.32
CA VAL A 18 -6.34 0.03 1.91
C VAL A 18 -7.45 0.71 1.09
N ARG A 19 -8.72 0.39 1.34
CA ARG A 19 -9.86 1.08 0.70
C ARG A 19 -9.95 2.55 1.09
N ARG A 20 -9.71 2.90 2.36
CA ARG A 20 -9.67 4.29 2.80
C ARG A 20 -8.52 5.04 2.15
N TRP A 21 -7.35 4.42 2.06
CA TRP A 21 -6.18 5.01 1.42
C TRP A 21 -6.40 5.26 -0.06
N ASP A 22 -7.08 4.35 -0.75
CA ASP A 22 -7.53 4.58 -2.13
C ASP A 22 -8.49 5.77 -2.23
N ASN A 23 -9.50 5.83 -1.35
CA ASN A 23 -10.44 6.95 -1.32
C ASN A 23 -9.78 8.29 -0.95
N TRP A 24 -8.69 8.27 -0.16
CA TRP A 24 -7.91 9.44 0.22
C TRP A 24 -6.83 9.82 -0.80
N GLY A 25 -6.64 9.03 -1.86
CA GLY A 25 -5.60 9.27 -2.87
C GLY A 25 -4.18 8.95 -2.40
N ILE A 26 -4.04 8.17 -1.33
CA ILE A 26 -2.74 7.67 -0.83
C ILE A 26 -2.26 6.49 -1.67
N LEU A 27 -3.18 5.64 -2.12
CA LEU A 27 -2.92 4.55 -3.05
C LEU A 27 -3.75 4.77 -4.30
N TYR A 28 -3.17 4.52 -5.47
CA TYR A 28 -3.92 4.60 -6.72
C TYR A 28 -4.37 3.20 -7.14
N SER A 29 -5.69 2.98 -7.17
CA SER A 29 -6.26 1.80 -7.82
C SER A 29 -6.72 2.11 -9.24
N ARG A 30 -6.51 1.16 -10.12
CA ARG A 30 -7.19 1.09 -11.41
C ARG A 30 -8.48 0.32 -11.24
N ARG A 31 -9.59 0.87 -11.73
CA ARG A 31 -10.87 0.16 -11.82
C ARG A 31 -10.85 -0.76 -13.03
N VAL A 32 -11.06 -2.05 -12.83
CA VAL A 32 -11.02 -3.06 -13.90
C VAL A 32 -12.36 -3.77 -14.00
N GLY A 33 -12.88 -3.88 -15.22
CA GLY A 33 -14.10 -4.60 -15.54
C GLY A 33 -15.41 -3.85 -15.23
N PRO A 34 -16.55 -4.43 -15.59
CA PRO A 34 -17.88 -3.80 -15.48
C PRO A 34 -18.33 -3.57 -14.03
N ARG A 35 -17.79 -4.34 -13.07
CA ARG A 35 -18.03 -4.15 -11.62
C ARG A 35 -17.15 -3.08 -10.98
N GLY A 36 -16.13 -2.60 -11.70
CA GLY A 36 -15.22 -1.56 -11.19
C GLY A 36 -14.31 -2.03 -10.06
N ASP A 37 -13.81 -3.27 -10.14
CA ASP A 37 -12.93 -3.84 -9.12
C ASP A 37 -11.63 -3.04 -9.01
N ARG A 38 -11.22 -2.76 -7.76
CA ARG A 38 -9.97 -2.04 -7.47
C ARG A 38 -8.77 -2.96 -7.66
N ARG A 39 -7.91 -2.59 -8.60
CA ARG A 39 -6.66 -3.27 -8.90
C ARG A 39 -5.47 -2.34 -8.68
N PHE A 40 -4.54 -2.76 -7.84
CA PHE A 40 -3.33 -2.01 -7.52
C PHE A 40 -2.16 -2.56 -8.33
N ARG A 41 -1.23 -1.69 -8.75
CA ARG A 41 0.05 -2.18 -9.28
C ARG A 41 0.94 -2.63 -8.14
N LYS A 42 1.65 -3.73 -8.37
CA LYS A 42 2.59 -4.28 -7.38
C LYS A 42 3.67 -3.25 -7.05
N ASP A 43 4.22 -2.62 -8.08
CA ASP A 43 5.29 -1.62 -7.96
C ASP A 43 4.89 -0.43 -7.07
N GLU A 44 3.66 0.08 -7.20
CA GLU A 44 3.16 1.19 -6.36
C GLU A 44 3.01 0.76 -4.90
N ILE A 45 2.55 -0.47 -4.65
CA ILE A 45 2.42 -1.01 -3.29
C ILE A 45 3.81 -1.22 -2.67
N GLU A 46 4.76 -1.76 -3.42
CA GLU A 46 6.15 -1.94 -2.97
C GLU A 46 6.84 -0.61 -2.67
N GLU A 47 6.68 0.38 -3.55
CA GLU A 47 7.22 1.72 -3.34
C GLU A 47 6.61 2.38 -2.10
N ARG A 48 5.29 2.23 -1.90
CA ARG A 48 4.62 2.71 -0.70
C ARG A 48 5.14 2.02 0.56
N MET A 49 5.33 0.71 0.51
CA MET A 49 5.87 -0.08 1.61
C MET A 49 7.29 0.37 1.97
N ARG A 50 8.14 0.65 0.96
CA ARG A 50 9.49 1.18 1.17
C ARG A 50 9.46 2.57 1.81
N MET A 51 8.59 3.47 1.34
CA MET A 51 8.44 4.80 1.92
C MET A 51 7.95 4.76 3.38
N MET A 52 7.11 3.79 3.75
CA MET A 52 6.71 3.58 5.14
C MET A 52 7.87 3.10 6.01
N GLN A 53 8.66 2.15 5.50
CA GLN A 53 9.85 1.64 6.21
C GLN A 53 10.93 2.72 6.36
N SER A 54 11.18 3.53 5.34
CA SER A 54 12.20 4.60 5.40
C SER A 54 11.85 5.70 6.40
N ARG A 55 10.55 5.93 6.66
CA ARG A 55 10.09 6.87 7.71
C ARG A 55 10.19 6.29 9.12
N LEU A 56 10.32 4.97 9.26
CA LEU A 56 10.45 4.27 10.54
C LEU A 56 11.91 4.05 10.96
N SER A 57 12.88 4.60 10.23
CA SER A 57 14.30 4.59 10.60
C SER A 57 14.84 6.01 10.82
N PRO A 58 14.53 6.67 11.95
CA PRO A 58 15.52 7.57 12.55
C PRO A 58 16.64 6.68 13.13
N GLY A 59 17.89 7.06 12.91
CA GLY A 59 19.07 6.24 13.15
C GLY A 59 19.12 5.54 14.51
N ASN A 60 19.30 4.22 14.49
CA ASN A 60 19.84 3.47 15.62
C ASN A 60 21.31 3.13 15.33
N GLU A 61 22.11 4.16 15.07
CA GLU A 61 23.55 4.05 14.81
C GLU A 61 24.35 4.98 15.73
N GLU A 62 23.95 5.12 17.00
CA GLU A 62 24.76 5.77 18.03
C GLU A 62 24.49 5.15 19.41
N ARG A 63 24.96 3.92 19.65
CA ARG A 63 25.31 3.42 20.99
C ARG A 63 26.44 2.39 20.87
N ASN A 64 27.67 2.89 20.79
CA ASN A 64 28.89 2.19 21.19
C ASN A 64 29.20 2.62 22.63
#